data_AF-A0A9R0W144-F1
#
_entry.id   AF-A0A9R0W144-F1
#
_cell.length_a   1.000
_cell.length_b   1.000
_cell.length_c   1.000
_cell.angle_alpha   90.00
_cell.angle_beta   90.00
_cell.angle_gamma   90.00
#
_symmetry.space_group_name_H-M   'P 1'
#
loop_
_entity.id
_entity.type
_entity.pdbx_description
1 polymer ?
#
loop_
_entity_poly.entity_id
_entity_poly.type
_entity_poly.pdbx_seq_one_letter_code
_entity_poly.pdbx_strand_id
1 'polypeptide(L)'
;MEEEHSGGVRRRWLVDVARWRPSPTQFQAAAALLPPHHRHAIARFVKEEDRKRALISRLLQYSLVHRVLGIPFHQIDICRTTEGKPYLENGPPAFRNFNFNTSHQGDYVGIASELLCLVGLDIVCISKPQGETTVEFLKNFSSYLTDHEWNCIDRAAGSIEMLTEFYRPSTLMDNSEDYELVLESPRKKHNKRVVDQCYYL
;
A
#
# COMPACT_ATOMS: atom_id res chain seq x y z
N MET A 1 18.40 24.77 10.81
CA MET A 1 18.77 23.92 9.67
C MET A 1 17.50 23.75 8.87
N GLU A 2 17.36 24.58 7.83
CA GLU A 2 16.13 24.77 7.07
C GLU A 2 15.84 23.50 6.26
N GLU A 3 14.74 22.82 6.59
CA GLU A 3 14.17 21.82 5.67
C GLU A 3 13.58 22.59 4.49
N GLU A 4 14.27 22.55 3.35
CA GLU A 4 13.72 22.95 2.05
C GLU A 4 12.33 22.30 1.90
N HIS A 5 11.30 23.14 1.91
CA HIS A 5 9.94 22.74 1.57
C HIS A 5 9.93 22.37 0.10
N SER A 6 10.21 21.10 -0.20
CA SER A 6 9.97 20.51 -1.52
C SER A 6 8.46 20.34 -1.72
N GLY A 7 7.74 21.46 -1.86
CA GLY A 7 6.32 21.47 -2.17
C GLY A 7 6.10 20.77 -3.51
N GLY A 8 5.19 19.80 -3.54
CA GLY A 8 4.78 19.17 -4.79
C GLY A 8 5.74 18.13 -5.37
N VAL A 9 6.25 17.19 -4.56
CA VAL A 9 6.97 16.00 -5.08
C VAL A 9 6.16 14.73 -4.81
N ARG A 10 6.01 13.87 -5.84
CA ARG A 10 5.44 12.53 -5.69
C ARG A 10 6.23 11.70 -4.69
N ARG A 11 5.55 10.87 -3.90
CA ARG A 11 6.19 10.04 -2.87
C ARG A 11 5.75 8.59 -3.02
N ARG A 12 6.69 7.70 -2.70
CA ARG A 12 6.50 6.25 -2.54
C ARG A 12 7.24 5.87 -1.28
N TRP A 13 6.51 5.53 -0.22
CA TRP A 13 7.10 5.10 1.04
C TRP A 13 6.65 3.71 1.39
N LEU A 14 7.55 2.97 2.02
CA LEU A 14 7.31 1.62 2.48
C LEU A 14 7.93 1.45 3.86
N VAL A 15 7.17 0.82 4.76
CA VAL A 15 7.59 0.58 6.14
C VAL A 15 7.54 -0.91 6.44
N ASP A 16 8.66 -1.47 6.89
CA ASP A 16 8.74 -2.79 7.50
C ASP A 16 8.21 -2.72 8.94
N VAL A 17 6.95 -3.12 9.12
CA VAL A 17 6.22 -3.15 10.38
C VAL A 17 6.79 -4.19 11.36
N ALA A 18 7.46 -5.24 10.87
CA ALA A 18 8.05 -6.26 11.74
C ALA A 18 9.33 -5.77 12.44
N ARG A 19 10.00 -4.76 11.89
CA ARG A 19 11.11 -4.07 12.55
C ARG A 19 10.66 -3.16 13.68
N TRP A 20 9.44 -2.62 13.61
CA TRP A 20 8.88 -1.82 14.68
C TRP A 20 8.27 -2.70 15.77
N ARG A 21 8.93 -2.74 16.94
CA ARG A 21 8.53 -3.50 18.13
C ARG A 21 8.30 -2.53 19.31
N PRO A 22 7.23 -1.73 19.26
CA PRO A 22 6.97 -0.73 20.29
C PRO A 22 6.56 -1.38 21.62
N SER A 23 6.94 -0.79 22.74
CA SER A 23 6.26 -1.03 24.01
C SER A 23 4.81 -0.52 23.95
N PRO A 24 3.91 -0.98 24.84
CA PRO A 24 2.54 -0.46 24.90
C PRO A 24 2.47 1.06 24.99
N THR A 25 3.36 1.68 25.78
CA THR A 25 3.46 3.14 25.92
C THR A 25 3.91 3.80 24.63
N GLN A 26 4.91 3.24 23.93
CA GLN A 26 5.36 3.77 22.63
C GLN A 26 4.25 3.67 21.58
N PHE A 27 3.50 2.57 21.56
CA PHE A 27 2.36 2.39 20.67
C PHE A 27 1.28 3.43 20.95
N GLN A 28 0.92 3.64 22.23
CA GLN A 28 -0.06 4.65 22.62
C GLN A 28 0.40 6.07 22.28
N ALA A 29 1.68 6.39 22.51
CA ALA A 29 2.25 7.69 22.14
C ALA A 29 2.16 7.93 20.63
N ALA A 30 2.49 6.93 19.81
CA ALA A 30 2.34 7.02 18.36
C ALA A 30 0.88 7.18 17.94
N ALA A 31 -0.04 6.42 18.55
CA ALA A 31 -1.48 6.56 18.30
C ALA A 31 -2.05 7.92 18.75
N ALA A 32 -1.43 8.55 19.75
CA ALA A 32 -1.83 9.86 20.25
C ALA A 32 -1.55 11.01 19.26
N LEU A 33 -0.67 10.80 18.27
CA LEU A 33 -0.44 11.76 17.18
C LEU A 33 -1.65 11.87 16.24
N LEU A 34 -2.53 10.86 16.22
CA LEU A 34 -3.72 10.84 15.38
C LEU A 34 -4.93 11.39 16.13
N PRO A 35 -5.92 11.97 15.41
CA PRO A 35 -7.21 12.33 15.98
C PRO A 35 -7.90 11.17 16.71
N PRO A 36 -8.70 11.44 17.76
CA PRO A 36 -9.32 10.40 18.60
C PRO A 36 -10.18 9.38 17.85
N HIS A 37 -10.83 9.80 16.76
CA HIS A 37 -11.71 8.93 15.98
C HIS A 37 -10.93 7.81 15.26
N HIS A 38 -9.66 8.02 14.90
CA HIS A 38 -8.80 6.97 14.33
C HIS A 38 -8.38 5.92 15.37
N ARG A 39 -8.20 6.33 16.64
CA ARG A 39 -7.69 5.44 17.71
C ARG A 39 -8.67 4.30 17.98
N HIS A 40 -9.96 4.57 17.97
CA HIS A 40 -11.01 3.56 18.15
C HIS A 40 -11.00 2.51 17.04
N ALA A 41 -10.86 2.94 15.78
CA ALA A 41 -10.79 2.01 14.65
C ALA A 41 -9.56 1.09 14.74
N ILE A 42 -8.40 1.63 15.14
CA ILE A 42 -7.17 0.84 15.34
C ILE A 42 -7.34 -0.16 16.49
N ALA A 43 -7.98 0.24 17.60
CA ALA A 43 -8.15 -0.62 18.77
C ALA A 43 -9.05 -1.84 18.53
N ARG A 44 -9.90 -1.83 17.50
CA ARG A 44 -10.81 -2.93 17.15
C ARG A 44 -10.11 -4.17 16.59
N PHE A 45 -8.89 -4.05 16.09
CA PHE A 45 -8.17 -5.19 15.53
C PHE A 45 -7.71 -6.16 16.63
N VAL A 46 -8.07 -7.43 16.51
CA VAL A 46 -7.73 -8.46 17.50
C VAL A 46 -6.23 -8.76 17.49
N LYS A 47 -5.63 -8.93 16.31
CA LYS A 47 -4.21 -9.26 16.17
C LYS A 47 -3.36 -8.00 16.33
N GLU A 48 -2.27 -8.11 17.09
CA GLU A 48 -1.33 -7.00 17.30
C GLU A 48 -0.71 -6.52 15.97
N GLU A 49 -0.39 -7.45 15.08
CA GLU A 49 0.16 -7.11 13.76
C GLU A 49 -0.79 -6.24 12.93
N ASP A 50 -2.09 -6.54 12.97
CA ASP A 50 -3.12 -5.74 12.29
C ASP A 50 -3.25 -4.35 12.93
N ARG A 51 -3.19 -4.27 14.27
CA ARG A 51 -3.16 -2.99 14.99
C ARG A 51 -1.96 -2.14 14.58
N LYS A 52 -0.77 -2.73 14.49
CA LYS A 52 0.44 -2.03 14.04
C LYS A 52 0.32 -1.56 12.60
N ARG A 53 -0.15 -2.42 11.68
CA ARG A 53 -0.36 -2.05 10.27
C ARG A 53 -1.35 -0.89 10.15
N ALA A 54 -2.48 -0.96 10.86
CA ALA A 54 -3.50 0.09 10.84
C ALA A 54 -2.94 1.43 11.37
N LEU A 55 -2.18 1.41 12.47
CA LEU A 55 -1.56 2.61 13.02
C LEU A 55 -0.52 3.21 12.07
N ILE A 56 0.40 2.40 11.55
CA ILE A 56 1.43 2.86 10.60
C ILE A 56 0.79 3.40 9.33
N SER A 57 -0.24 2.75 8.79
CA SER A 57 -0.97 3.24 7.60
C SER A 57 -1.50 4.65 7.81
N ARG A 58 -2.11 4.94 8.97
CA ARG A 58 -2.60 6.29 9.28
C ARG A 58 -1.48 7.29 9.51
N LEU A 59 -0.43 6.91 10.24
CA LEU A 59 0.72 7.79 10.44
C LEU A 59 1.39 8.13 9.11
N LEU A 60 1.47 7.20 8.16
CA LEU A 60 1.98 7.44 6.81
C LEU A 60 1.11 8.46 6.06
N GLN A 61 -0.21 8.34 6.13
CA GLN A 61 -1.13 9.29 5.49
C GLN A 61 -0.93 10.73 6.02
N TYR A 62 -0.91 10.91 7.34
CA TYR A 62 -0.70 12.22 7.95
C TYR A 62 0.71 12.77 7.68
N SER A 63 1.73 11.93 7.80
CA SER A 63 3.11 12.32 7.50
C SER A 63 3.27 12.74 6.05
N LEU A 64 2.55 12.08 5.14
CA LEU A 64 2.60 12.37 3.70
C LEU A 64 2.01 13.74 3.40
N VAL A 65 0.79 13.98 3.89
CA VAL A 65 0.12 15.27 3.73
C VAL A 65 0.97 16.39 4.35
N HIS A 66 1.48 16.19 5.56
CA HIS A 66 2.32 17.19 6.23
C HIS A 66 3.58 17.51 5.43
N ARG A 67 4.32 16.49 4.97
CA ARG A 67 5.59 16.68 4.25
C ARG A 67 5.43 17.19 2.82
N VAL A 68 4.35 16.82 2.12
CA VAL A 68 4.16 17.19 0.71
C VAL A 68 3.45 18.53 0.57
N LEU A 69 2.49 18.82 1.45
CA LEU A 69 1.62 20.00 1.36
C LEU A 69 1.88 21.04 2.46
N GLY A 70 2.74 20.74 3.44
CA GLY A 70 3.05 21.65 4.54
C GLY A 70 1.91 21.83 5.56
N ILE A 71 0.83 21.06 5.46
CA ILE A 71 -0.33 21.20 6.36
C ILE A 71 0.06 20.70 7.75
N PRO A 72 -0.09 21.49 8.83
CA PRO A 72 0.18 21.04 10.20
C PRO A 72 -0.69 19.84 10.58
N PHE A 73 -0.13 18.86 11.32
CA PHE A 73 -0.82 17.60 11.69
C PHE A 73 -2.23 17.79 12.26
N HIS A 74 -2.44 18.80 13.11
CA HIS A 74 -3.73 19.08 13.76
C HIS A 74 -4.77 19.70 12.82
N GLN A 75 -4.36 20.17 11.65
CA GLN A 75 -5.24 20.73 10.63
C GLN A 75 -5.53 19.73 9.51
N ILE A 76 -4.88 18.56 9.46
CA ILE A 76 -5.10 17.58 8.40
C ILE A 76 -6.48 16.95 8.55
N ASP A 77 -7.29 17.01 7.49
CA ASP A 77 -8.61 16.37 7.45
C ASP A 77 -8.64 15.28 6.36
N ILE A 78 -8.49 14.03 6.79
CA ILE A 78 -8.52 12.86 5.91
C ILE A 78 -9.85 12.13 6.07
N CYS A 79 -10.71 12.31 5.07
CA CYS A 79 -11.99 11.65 4.91
C CYS A 79 -11.86 10.29 4.22
N ARG A 80 -12.98 9.57 4.09
CA ARG A 80 -13.07 8.32 3.32
C ARG A 80 -14.26 8.34 2.39
N THR A 81 -14.09 7.80 1.18
CA THR A 81 -15.19 7.57 0.25
C THR A 81 -16.15 6.50 0.80
N THR A 82 -17.27 6.29 0.11
CA THR A 82 -18.24 5.20 0.39
C THR A 82 -17.61 3.82 0.35
N GLU A 83 -16.62 3.62 -0.50
CA GLU A 83 -15.83 2.37 -0.64
C GLU A 83 -14.68 2.30 0.37
N GLY A 84 -14.49 3.36 1.17
CA GLY A 84 -13.49 3.43 2.22
C GLY A 84 -12.13 3.95 1.78
N LYS A 85 -11.93 4.43 0.54
CA LYS A 85 -10.65 5.00 0.10
C LYS A 85 -10.37 6.31 0.86
N PRO A 86 -9.21 6.48 1.51
CA PRO A 86 -8.88 7.74 2.18
C PRO A 86 -8.54 8.83 1.17
N TYR A 87 -8.96 10.06 1.44
CA TYR A 87 -8.63 11.24 0.63
C TYR A 87 -8.53 12.49 1.51
N LEU A 88 -7.80 13.51 1.05
CA LEU A 88 -7.64 14.78 1.76
C LEU A 88 -8.79 15.72 1.42
N GLU A 89 -9.57 16.16 2.41
CA GLU A 89 -10.71 17.06 2.22
C GLU A 89 -10.26 18.51 2.07
N ASN A 90 -9.31 18.94 2.90
CA ASN A 90 -8.89 20.34 3.00
C ASN A 90 -7.55 20.62 2.30
N GLY A 91 -7.40 20.11 1.09
CA GLY A 91 -6.22 20.37 0.25
C GLY A 91 -6.11 21.84 -0.20
N PRO A 92 -4.90 22.40 -0.32
CA PRO A 92 -4.70 23.76 -0.83
C PRO A 92 -5.11 23.86 -2.31
N PRO A 93 -5.58 25.04 -2.79
CA PRO A 93 -6.04 25.21 -4.17
C PRO A 93 -5.02 24.83 -5.25
N ALA A 94 -3.72 24.96 -4.97
CA ALA A 94 -2.64 24.58 -5.89
C ALA A 94 -2.51 23.06 -6.09
N PHE A 95 -3.05 22.25 -5.18
CA PHE A 95 -2.94 20.79 -5.19
C PHE A 95 -4.32 20.12 -5.05
N ARG A 96 -5.35 20.67 -5.73
CA ARG A 96 -6.72 20.13 -5.70
C ARG A 96 -6.82 18.66 -6.14
N ASN A 97 -5.92 18.23 -7.02
CA ASN A 97 -5.87 16.85 -7.52
C ASN A 97 -4.88 15.96 -6.74
N PHE A 98 -4.35 16.46 -5.62
CA PHE A 98 -3.50 15.63 -4.76
C PHE A 98 -4.28 14.41 -4.29
N ASN A 99 -3.68 13.25 -4.49
CA ASN A 99 -4.28 11.98 -4.14
C ASN A 99 -3.21 11.01 -3.70
N PHE A 100 -3.63 10.04 -2.90
CA PHE A 100 -2.75 9.02 -2.37
C PHE A 100 -3.48 7.70 -2.23
N ASN A 101 -2.71 6.63 -2.15
CA ASN A 101 -3.20 5.29 -1.90
C ASN A 101 -2.29 4.57 -0.92
N THR A 102 -2.86 3.74 -0.05
CA THR A 102 -2.12 2.91 0.89
C THR A 102 -2.49 1.45 0.68
N SER A 103 -1.49 0.57 0.68
CA SER A 103 -1.71 -0.88 0.78
C SER A 103 -0.83 -1.47 1.88
N HIS A 104 -1.19 -2.67 2.33
CA HIS A 104 -0.45 -3.40 3.34
C HIS A 104 -0.62 -4.91 3.15
N GLN A 105 0.48 -5.66 3.21
CA GLN A 105 0.41 -7.11 3.29
C GLN A 105 1.61 -7.69 4.04
N GLY A 106 1.34 -8.69 4.87
CA GLY A 106 2.33 -9.28 5.77
C GLY A 106 2.99 -8.19 6.62
N ASP A 107 4.31 -8.12 6.56
CA ASP A 107 5.09 -7.17 7.36
C ASP A 107 5.22 -5.76 6.80
N TYR A 108 4.59 -5.42 5.66
CA TYR A 108 4.77 -4.10 5.05
C TYR A 108 3.48 -3.30 5.00
N VAL A 109 3.64 -1.98 5.12
CA VAL A 109 2.64 -0.96 4.80
C VAL A 109 3.31 0.04 3.88
N GLY A 110 2.65 0.38 2.78
CA GLY A 110 3.14 1.40 1.86
C GLY A 110 2.12 2.49 1.61
N ILE A 111 2.63 3.61 1.09
CA ILE A 111 1.83 4.73 0.61
C ILE A 111 2.45 5.31 -0.65
N ALA A 112 1.60 5.66 -1.61
CA ALA A 112 1.96 6.37 -2.82
C ALA A 112 1.12 7.64 -2.92
N SER A 113 1.69 8.74 -3.41
CA SER A 113 0.94 9.94 -3.78
C SER A 113 1.31 10.49 -5.13
N GLU A 114 0.32 11.10 -5.75
CA GLU A 114 0.44 11.91 -6.96
C GLU A 114 -0.24 13.26 -6.75
N LEU A 115 0.18 14.25 -7.53
CA LEU A 115 -0.31 15.64 -7.40
C LEU A 115 -1.39 15.97 -8.41
N LEU A 116 -1.42 15.24 -9.54
CA LEU A 116 -2.24 15.53 -10.70
C LEU A 116 -3.06 14.32 -11.15
N CYS A 117 -2.43 13.15 -11.26
CA CYS A 117 -3.01 11.91 -11.76
C CYS A 117 -3.46 10.98 -10.62
N LEU A 118 -4.44 10.10 -10.86
CA LEU A 118 -4.86 9.14 -9.83
C LEU A 118 -3.77 8.11 -9.56
N VAL A 119 -3.56 7.76 -8.29
CA VAL A 119 -2.63 6.72 -7.86
C VAL A 119 -3.34 5.56 -7.18
N GLY A 120 -2.88 4.35 -7.48
CA GLY A 120 -3.25 3.10 -6.84
C GLY A 120 -1.99 2.33 -6.45
N LEU A 121 -1.92 1.86 -5.21
CA LEU A 121 -0.81 1.08 -4.69
C LEU A 121 -1.35 -0.25 -4.22
N ASP A 122 -0.74 -1.35 -4.64
CA ASP A 122 -0.99 -2.66 -4.06
C ASP A 122 0.30 -3.37 -3.67
N ILE A 123 0.30 -3.96 -2.48
CA ILE A 123 1.42 -4.72 -1.93
C ILE A 123 0.96 -6.15 -1.81
N VAL A 124 1.58 -7.02 -2.61
CA VAL A 124 1.24 -8.44 -2.65
C VAL A 124 2.37 -9.32 -2.13
N CYS A 125 1.99 -10.37 -1.39
CA CYS A 125 2.91 -11.42 -0.97
C CYS A 125 2.75 -12.62 -1.90
N ILE A 126 3.77 -12.90 -2.71
CA ILE A 126 3.75 -14.01 -3.67
C ILE A 126 3.82 -15.30 -2.87
N SER A 127 2.68 -15.98 -2.78
CA SER A 127 2.51 -17.17 -1.97
C SER A 127 1.29 -17.97 -2.42
N LYS A 128 1.24 -19.22 -2.01
CA LYS A 128 0.06 -20.08 -2.15
C LYS A 128 -0.20 -20.80 -0.83
N PRO A 129 -1.40 -21.34 -0.59
CA PRO A 129 -1.67 -22.20 0.55
C PRO A 129 -0.71 -23.39 0.64
N GLN A 130 -0.47 -23.85 1.88
CA GLN A 130 0.25 -25.09 2.12
C GLN A 130 -0.67 -26.28 1.78
N GLY A 131 -0.12 -27.31 1.14
CA GLY A 131 -0.85 -28.54 0.81
C GLY A 131 -1.40 -28.64 -0.61
N GLU A 132 -1.36 -27.56 -1.40
CA GLU A 132 -1.80 -27.55 -2.81
C GLU A 132 -0.62 -27.32 -3.76
N THR A 133 -0.71 -27.79 -5.01
CA THR A 133 0.23 -27.37 -6.06
C THR A 133 -0.09 -25.96 -6.55
N THR A 134 0.89 -25.28 -7.18
CA THR A 134 0.65 -23.94 -7.77
C THR A 134 -0.49 -23.98 -8.78
N VAL A 135 -0.54 -25.00 -9.64
CA VAL A 135 -1.56 -25.12 -10.69
C VAL A 135 -2.96 -25.33 -10.09
N GLU A 136 -3.10 -26.14 -9.04
CA GLU A 136 -4.39 -26.34 -8.35
C GLU A 136 -4.88 -25.04 -7.71
N PHE A 137 -4.00 -24.34 -6.99
CA PHE A 137 -4.32 -23.04 -6.39
C PHE A 137 -4.80 -22.04 -7.45
N LEU A 138 -4.07 -21.96 -8.57
CA LEU A 138 -4.35 -21.06 -9.67
C LEU A 138 -5.69 -21.38 -10.37
N LYS A 139 -6.01 -22.66 -10.59
CA LYS A 139 -7.29 -23.06 -11.22
C LYS A 139 -8.52 -22.53 -10.47
N ASN A 140 -8.43 -22.33 -9.16
CA ASN A 140 -9.51 -21.74 -8.36
C ASN A 140 -9.85 -20.29 -8.77
N PHE A 141 -8.95 -19.61 -9.47
CA PHE A 141 -9.12 -18.22 -9.94
C PHE A 141 -9.46 -18.12 -11.43
N SER A 142 -9.59 -19.25 -12.14
CA SER A 142 -9.79 -19.27 -13.60
C SER A 142 -10.98 -18.44 -14.09
N SER A 143 -12.06 -18.33 -13.31
CA SER A 143 -13.23 -17.50 -13.68
C SER A 143 -13.01 -15.99 -13.51
N TYR A 144 -11.95 -15.58 -12.83
CA TYR A 144 -11.60 -14.17 -12.60
C TYR A 144 -10.51 -13.68 -13.55
N LEU A 145 -9.93 -14.57 -14.35
CA LEU A 145 -8.85 -14.27 -15.29
C LEU A 145 -9.37 -14.32 -16.71
N THR A 146 -8.89 -13.40 -17.53
CA THR A 146 -9.08 -13.43 -18.98
C THR A 146 -8.21 -14.54 -19.60
N ASP A 147 -8.57 -14.96 -20.82
CA ASP A 147 -7.76 -15.91 -21.58
C ASP A 147 -6.32 -15.41 -21.77
N HIS A 148 -6.12 -14.10 -21.93
CA HIS A 148 -4.80 -13.51 -22.09
C HIS A 148 -3.95 -13.66 -20.81
N GLU A 149 -4.49 -13.23 -19.66
CA GLU A 149 -3.80 -13.38 -18.37
C GLU A 149 -3.50 -14.85 -18.09
N TRP A 150 -4.43 -15.75 -18.42
CA TRP A 150 -4.22 -17.16 -18.16
C TRP A 150 -3.07 -17.74 -19.00
N ASN A 151 -3.02 -17.36 -20.28
CA ASN A 151 -1.94 -17.73 -21.18
C ASN A 151 -0.58 -17.17 -20.74
N CYS A 152 -0.52 -15.95 -20.18
CA CYS A 152 0.72 -15.39 -19.63
C CYS A 152 1.24 -16.22 -18.46
N ILE A 153 0.36 -16.60 -17.54
CA ILE A 153 0.70 -17.43 -16.39
C ILE A 153 1.12 -18.83 -16.82
N ASP A 154 0.39 -19.48 -17.73
CA ASP A 154 0.70 -20.84 -18.21
C ASP A 154 2.04 -20.92 -18.96
N ARG A 155 2.44 -19.83 -19.63
CA ARG A 155 3.76 -19.72 -20.28
C ARG A 155 4.91 -19.50 -19.31
N ALA A 156 4.63 -19.15 -18.05
CA ALA A 156 5.66 -18.87 -17.06
C ALA A 156 6.40 -20.16 -16.66
N ALA A 157 7.73 -20.15 -16.74
CA ALA A 157 8.54 -21.33 -16.50
C ALA A 157 8.78 -21.57 -15.00
N GLY A 158 7.81 -22.19 -14.32
CA GLY A 158 7.97 -22.67 -12.95
C GLY A 158 6.93 -22.15 -11.96
N SER A 159 6.90 -22.77 -10.78
CA SER A 159 5.88 -22.51 -9.76
C SER A 159 5.92 -21.10 -9.19
N ILE A 160 7.10 -20.48 -9.07
CA ILE A 160 7.22 -19.13 -8.52
C ILE A 160 6.91 -18.09 -9.60
N GLU A 161 7.31 -18.34 -10.84
CA GLU A 161 7.05 -17.51 -12.01
C GLU A 161 5.55 -17.48 -12.32
N MET A 162 4.86 -18.62 -12.29
CA MET A 162 3.40 -18.69 -12.42
C MET A 162 2.68 -17.84 -11.36
N LEU A 163 3.07 -17.95 -10.09
CA LEU A 163 2.51 -17.12 -9.04
C LEU A 163 2.85 -15.64 -9.23
N THR A 164 4.05 -15.36 -9.73
CA THR A 164 4.51 -14.01 -10.03
C THR A 164 3.67 -13.37 -11.13
N GLU A 165 3.36 -14.10 -12.21
CA GLU A 165 2.43 -13.63 -13.24
C GLU A 165 1.01 -13.47 -12.70
N PHE A 166 0.54 -14.41 -11.88
CA PHE A 166 -0.79 -14.35 -11.30
C PHE A 166 -1.02 -13.12 -10.40
N TYR A 167 -0.02 -12.75 -9.61
CA TYR A 167 -0.07 -11.57 -8.75
C TYR A 167 0.34 -10.27 -9.48
N ARG A 168 0.54 -10.29 -10.80
CA ARG A 168 0.75 -9.08 -11.60
C ARG A 168 -0.60 -8.45 -11.92
N PRO A 169 -0.83 -7.17 -11.60
CA PRO A 169 -2.04 -6.45 -12.03
C PRO A 169 -2.26 -6.52 -13.54
N SER A 170 -3.50 -6.74 -13.97
CA SER A 170 -3.89 -6.91 -15.37
C SER A 170 -3.48 -5.74 -16.26
N THR A 171 -3.52 -4.51 -15.73
CA THR A 171 -3.17 -3.26 -16.43
C THR A 171 -1.67 -3.11 -16.73
N LEU A 172 -0.81 -3.86 -16.04
CA LEU A 172 0.64 -3.91 -16.29
C LEU A 172 1.04 -4.82 -17.45
N MET A 173 0.17 -5.75 -17.84
CA MET A 173 0.47 -6.66 -18.95
C MET A 173 0.45 -5.93 -20.30
N ASP A 174 -0.09 -4.70 -20.33
CA ASP A 174 -0.31 -3.92 -21.56
C ASP A 174 0.45 -2.57 -21.62
N ASN A 175 1.07 -2.09 -20.53
CA ASN A 175 1.75 -0.77 -20.50
C ASN A 175 3.09 -0.77 -19.74
N SER A 176 4.11 -0.12 -20.30
CA SER A 176 5.53 -0.23 -19.90
C SER A 176 6.06 0.85 -18.94
N GLU A 177 5.22 1.70 -18.34
CA GLU A 177 5.67 2.84 -17.50
C GLU A 177 5.35 2.73 -15.99
N ASP A 178 5.02 1.54 -15.52
CA ASP A 178 4.78 1.29 -14.10
C ASP A 178 6.07 0.82 -13.40
N TYR A 179 6.29 1.30 -12.18
CA TYR A 179 7.47 0.96 -11.38
C TYR A 179 7.16 -0.25 -10.50
N GLU A 180 7.76 -1.40 -10.81
CA GLU A 180 7.71 -2.61 -9.98
C GLU A 180 8.83 -2.57 -8.93
N LEU A 181 8.49 -2.58 -7.64
CA LEU A 181 9.47 -2.78 -6.57
C LEU A 181 9.29 -4.19 -5.99
N VAL A 182 10.15 -5.13 -6.41
CA VAL A 182 10.25 -6.44 -5.77
C VAL A 182 11.16 -6.33 -4.55
N LEU A 183 10.66 -6.70 -3.39
CA LEU A 183 11.42 -6.73 -2.15
C LEU A 183 11.55 -8.17 -1.66
N GLU A 184 12.79 -8.64 -1.59
CA GLU A 184 13.12 -9.90 -0.95
C GLU A 184 13.11 -9.71 0.57
N SER A 185 12.27 -10.47 1.28
CA SER A 185 12.25 -10.46 2.75
C SER A 185 13.31 -11.42 3.31
N PRO A 186 14.29 -10.95 4.10
CA PRO A 186 15.31 -11.84 4.66
C PRO A 186 14.79 -12.73 5.80
N ARG A 187 13.56 -12.53 6.30
CA ARG A 187 13.02 -13.23 7.48
C ARG A 187 12.02 -14.35 7.17
N LYS A 188 11.51 -14.43 5.95
CA LYS A 188 10.61 -15.49 5.47
C LYS A 188 10.86 -15.66 3.97
N LYS A 189 10.96 -16.91 3.47
CA LYS A 189 11.12 -17.24 2.03
C LYS A 189 9.91 -16.85 1.17
N HIS A 190 9.46 -15.60 1.27
CA HIS A 190 8.33 -15.05 0.54
C HIS A 190 8.83 -13.80 -0.17
N ASN A 191 8.74 -13.81 -1.50
CA ASN A 191 8.98 -12.63 -2.31
C ASN A 191 7.76 -11.72 -2.19
N LYS A 192 8.00 -10.43 -1.95
CA LYS A 192 6.94 -9.43 -1.92
C LYS A 192 7.10 -8.52 -3.13
N ARG A 193 5.98 -8.17 -3.74
CA ARG A 193 5.94 -7.26 -4.87
C ARG A 193 5.09 -6.06 -4.46
N VAL A 194 5.64 -4.88 -4.71
CA VAL A 194 4.93 -3.60 -4.59
C VAL A 194 4.64 -3.15 -6.01
N VAL A 195 3.36 -3.02 -6.33
CA VAL A 195 2.90 -2.50 -7.61
C VAL A 195 2.22 -1.17 -7.38
N ASP A 196 2.64 -0.16 -8.12
CA ASP A 196 2.04 1.17 -8.11
C ASP A 196 1.62 1.55 -9.53
N GLN A 197 0.43 2.13 -9.64
CA GLN A 197 -0.16 2.53 -10.92
C GLN A 197 -0.63 3.97 -10.87
N CYS A 198 -0.25 4.73 -11.89
CA CYS A 198 -0.62 6.13 -12.05
C CYS A 198 -1.47 6.31 -13.32
N TYR A 199 -2.64 6.92 -13.20
CA TYR A 199 -3.59 7.14 -14.29
C TYR A 199 -3.68 8.63 -14.61
N TYR A 200 -3.19 9.05 -15.77
CA TYR A 200 -3.40 10.39 -16.31
C TYR A 200 -4.80 10.47 -16.94
N LEU A 201 -5.65 11.34 -16.42
CA LEU A 201 -6.99 11.64 -16.97
C LEU A 201 -6.91 12.79 -17.99
#